data_AF-A0A6C0LAX1-F1
#
_entry.id   AF-A0A6C0LAX1-F1
#
_cell.length_a   1.000
_cell.length_b   1.000
_cell.length_c   1.000
_cell.angle_alpha   90.00
_cell.angle_beta   90.00
_cell.angle_gamma   90.00
#
_symmetry.space_group_name_H-M   'P 1'
#
loop_
_entity.id
_entity.type
_entity.pdbx_description
1 polymer ?
#
loop_
_entity_poly.entity_id
_entity_poly.type
_entity_poly.pdbx_seq_one_letter_code
_entity_poly.pdbx_strand_id
1 'polypeptide(L)' 'MKYLISIVKRFMPKELPKPMGRWSTDYCDKKMIQKVDLSNEDHCGPCGQYALTKQEIDMKNDTNSKKQ' A
#
# COMPACT_ATOMS: atom_id res chain seq x y z
N MET A 1 32.35 23.54 14.43
CA MET A 1 31.23 23.96 13.56
C MET A 1 30.28 22.82 13.19
N LYS A 2 30.74 21.72 12.56
CA LYS A 2 29.86 20.60 12.13
C LYS A 2 29.00 19.97 13.25
N TYR A 3 29.57 19.81 14.45
CA TYR A 3 28.85 19.27 15.63
C TYR A 3 27.78 20.22 16.19
N LEU A 4 28.00 21.54 16.13
CA LEU A 4 27.01 22.52 16.57
C LEU A 4 25.79 22.51 15.64
N ILE A 5 26.03 22.36 14.33
CA ILE A 5 24.97 22.25 13.31
C ILE A 5 24.10 21.01 13.54
N SER A 6 24.68 19.86 13.92
CA SER A 6 23.89 18.65 14.21
C SER A 6 23.01 18.77 15.45
N ILE A 7 23.48 19.51 16.48
CA ILE A 7 22.69 19.75 17.68
C ILE A 7 21.50 20.65 17.34
N VAL A 8 21.73 21.76 16.63
CA VAL A 8 20.67 22.68 16.20
C VAL A 8 19.63 21.98 15.30
N LYS A 9 20.07 21.14 14.35
CA LYS A 9 19.18 20.35 13.49
C LYS A 9 18.28 19.37 14.26
N ARG A 10 18.70 18.92 15.44
CA ARG A 10 17.89 18.02 16.29
C ARG A 10 16.72 18.73 16.96
N PHE A 11 16.84 20.04 17.19
CA PHE A 11 15.80 20.88 17.80
C PHE A 11 14.92 21.59 16.77
N MET A 12 15.29 21.55 15.48
CA MET A 12 14.41 22.05 14.41
C MET A 12 13.17 21.15 14.27
N PRO A 13 11.98 21.72 14.13
CA PRO A 13 10.79 20.95 13.81
C PRO A 13 10.98 20.23 12.48
N LYS A 14 10.68 18.93 12.45
CA LYS A 14 10.70 18.16 11.21
C LYS A 14 9.68 18.76 10.25
N GLU A 15 10.08 18.91 8.98
CA GLU A 15 9.17 19.36 7.94
C GLU A 15 7.98 18.40 7.86
N LEU A 16 6.77 18.98 7.79
CA LEU A 16 5.56 18.20 7.56
C LEU A 16 5.67 17.51 6.18
N PRO A 17 5.19 16.26 6.05
CA PRO A 17 5.19 15.59 4.77
C PRO A 17 4.39 16.41 3.76
N LYS A 18 4.94 16.58 2.56
CA LYS A 18 4.27 17.31 1.49
C LYS A 18 2.96 16.60 1.13
N PRO A 19 1.84 17.32 0.97
CA PRO A 19 0.58 16.71 0.57
C PRO A 19 0.72 16.14 -0.85
N MET A 20 0.41 14.85 -1.03
CA MET A 20 0.50 14.14 -2.32
C MET A 20 -0.88 13.81 -2.93
N GLY A 21 -1.94 14.47 -2.46
CA GLY A 21 -3.31 14.27 -2.96
C GLY A 21 -3.83 12.87 -2.65
N ARG A 22 -4.27 12.13 -3.67
CA ARG A 22 -4.74 10.73 -3.55
C ARG A 22 -3.62 9.76 -3.16
N TRP A 23 -2.36 10.16 -3.37
CA TRP A 23 -1.21 9.32 -3.10
C TRP A 23 -0.72 9.53 -1.67
N SER A 24 -0.23 8.45 -1.08
CA SER A 24 0.47 8.46 0.20
C SER A 24 1.76 7.65 0.08
N THR A 25 2.78 8.02 0.87
CA THR A 25 4.02 7.24 0.94
C THR A 25 3.75 5.94 1.68
N ASP A 26 3.78 4.82 0.98
CA ASP A 26 3.67 3.49 1.56
C ASP A 26 5.08 2.94 1.80
N TYR A 27 5.37 2.53 3.03
CA TYR A 27 6.67 1.96 3.41
C TYR A 27 6.65 0.42 3.44
N CYS A 28 5.53 -0.19 3.08
CA CYS A 28 5.40 -1.64 3.00
C CYS A 28 5.69 -2.11 1.57
N ASP A 29 6.83 -2.78 1.38
CA ASP A 29 7.28 -3.28 0.07
C ASP A 29 6.20 -4.11 -0.63
N LYS A 30 5.56 -5.03 0.11
CA LYS A 30 4.49 -5.87 -0.45
C LYS A 30 3.33 -5.05 -1.01
N LYS A 31 2.87 -4.03 -0.28
CA LYS A 31 1.76 -3.16 -0.72
C LYS A 31 2.18 -2.29 -1.89
N MET A 32 3.41 -1.80 -1.87
CA MET A 32 3.97 -0.96 -2.93
C MET A 32 4.09 -1.75 -4.24
N ILE A 33 4.67 -2.95 -4.20
CA ILE A 33 4.78 -3.87 -5.34
C ILE A 33 3.38 -4.18 -5.91
N GLN A 34 2.43 -4.57 -5.06
CA GLN A 34 1.07 -4.85 -5.51
C GLN A 34 0.38 -3.66 -6.18
N LYS A 35 0.57 -2.43 -5.67
CA LYS A 35 0.02 -1.22 -6.32
C LYS A 35 0.64 -1.00 -7.70
N VAL A 36 1.94 -1.28 -7.86
CA VAL A 36 2.63 -1.17 -9.14
C VAL A 36 2.11 -2.23 -10.12
N ASP A 37 2.07 -3.48 -9.69
CA ASP A 37 1.64 -4.62 -10.53
C ASP A 37 0.18 -4.49 -10.99
N LEU A 38 -0.69 -3.91 -10.16
CA LEU A 38 -2.11 -3.73 -10.43
C LEU A 38 -2.44 -2.35 -11.03
N SER A 39 -1.44 -1.47 -11.24
CA SER A 39 -1.67 -0.11 -11.76
C SER A 39 -2.29 -0.09 -13.16
N ASN A 40 -2.04 -1.16 -13.92
CA ASN A 40 -2.52 -1.42 -15.27
C ASN A 40 -3.86 -2.17 -15.29
N GLU A 41 -4.26 -2.81 -14.20
CA GLU A 41 -5.58 -3.47 -14.08
C GLU A 41 -6.72 -2.47 -13.86
N ASP A 42 -6.42 -1.25 -13.41
CA ASP A 42 -7.40 -0.16 -13.23
C ASP A 42 -8.04 0.31 -14.57
N HIS A 43 -7.56 -0.23 -15.69
CA HIS A 43 -8.10 0.01 -17.05
C HIS A 43 -8.98 -1.15 -17.57
N CYS A 44 -9.19 -2.23 -16.81
CA CYS A 44 -10.00 -3.37 -17.25
C CYS A 44 -11.42 -3.34 -16.66
N GLY A 45 -12.33 -2.58 -17.30
CA GLY A 45 -13.78 -2.70 -17.09
C GLY A 45 -14.28 -2.48 -15.66
N PRO A 46 -15.54 -2.85 -15.34
CA PRO A 46 -16.08 -2.68 -13.99
C PRO A 46 -15.33 -3.59 -13.00
N CYS A 47 -14.50 -2.97 -12.17
CA CYS A 47 -13.64 -3.57 -11.14
C CYS A 47 -14.39 -4.40 -10.08
N GLY A 48 -15.72 -4.46 -10.12
CA GLY A 48 -16.53 -5.30 -9.24
C GLY A 48 -16.38 -6.81 -9.51
N GLN A 49 -16.19 -7.23 -10.76
CA GLN A 49 -16.19 -8.67 -11.08
C GLN A 49 -14.99 -9.41 -10.46
N TYR A 50 -13.82 -8.78 -10.47
CA TYR A 50 -12.61 -9.34 -9.85
C TYR A 50 -12.79 -9.56 -8.34
N ALA A 51 -13.35 -8.57 -7.64
CA ALA A 51 -13.61 -8.68 -6.20
C ALA A 51 -14.58 -9.82 -5.87
N LEU A 52 -15.64 -9.97 -6.67
CA LEU A 52 -16.61 -11.05 -6.52
C LEU A 52 -15.97 -12.42 -6.78
N THR A 53 -15.23 -12.57 -7.89
CA THR A 53 -14.54 -13.82 -8.21
C THR A 53 -13.51 -14.21 -7.15
N LYS A 54 -12.76 -13.26 -6.61
CA LYS A 54 -11.80 -13.53 -5.53
C LYS A 54 -12.50 -14.00 -4.25
N GLN A 55 -13.59 -13.33 -3.86
CA GLN A 55 -14.38 -13.74 -2.69
C GLN A 55 -14.93 -15.16 -2.85
N GLU A 56 -15.41 -15.52 -4.04
CA GLU A 56 -15.89 -16.88 -4.33
C GLU A 56 -14.77 -17.94 -4.24
N ILE A 57 -13.57 -17.62 -4.71
CA ILE A 57 -12.40 -18.51 -4.63
C ILE A 57 -11.99 -18.71 -3.16
N ASP A 58 -11.91 -17.63 -2.39
CA ASP A 58 -11.54 -17.69 -0.96
C ASP A 58 -12.55 -18.55 -0.17
N MET A 59 -13.86 -18.39 -0.42
CA MET A 59 -14.91 -19.22 0.18
C MET A 59 -14.80 -20.70 -0.17
N LYS A 60 -14.43 -21.04 -1.42
CA LYS A 60 -14.23 -22.42 -1.86
C LYS A 60 -13.00 -23.08 -1.23
N ASN A 61 -11.95 -22.30 -1.01
CA ASN A 61 -10.73 -22.78 -0.35
C ASN A 61 -10.98 -23.05 1.14
N ASP A 62 -11.72 -22.16 1.82
CA ASP A 62 -12.11 -22.34 3.22
C ASP A 62 -13.02 -23.57 3.44
N THR A 63 -13.91 -23.86 2.48
CA THR A 63 -14.79 -25.03 2.55
C THR A 63 -14.06 -26.34 2.27
N ASN A 64 -13.04 -26.35 1.41
CA ASN A 64 -12.19 -27.51 1.19
C ASN A 64 -11.24 -27.78 2.36
N SER A 65 -10.68 -26.75 3.00
CA SER A 65 -9.83 -26.90 4.21
C SER A 65 -10.59 -27.47 5.41
N LYS A 66 -11.92 -27.31 5.47
CA LYS A 66 -12.77 -27.88 6.54
C LYS A 66 -13.26 -29.29 6.24
N LYS A 67 -13.01 -29.82 5.04
CA LYS A 67 -13.40 -31.17 4.60
C LYS A 67 -12.25 -32.19 4.67
N GLN A 68 -11.02 -31.73 4.90
CA GLN A 68 -9.90 -32.57 5.35
C GLN A 68 -9.88 -32.64 6.87
#